data_AF-A0A960SJ25-F1
#
_entry.id   AF-A0A960SJ25-F1
#
_cell.length_a   1.000
_cell.length_b   1.000
_cell.length_c   1.000
_cell.angle_alpha   90.00
_cell.angle_beta   90.00
_cell.angle_gamma   90.00
#
_symmetry.space_group_name_H-M   'P 1'
#
loop_
_entity.id
_entity.type
_entity.pdbx_description
1 polymer ?
#
loop_
_entity_poly.entity_id
_entity_poly.type
_entity_poly.pdbx_seq_one_letter_code
_entity_poly.pdbx_strand_id
1 'polypeptide(L)'
;MQDLLHAIGFIITFGMVFVGIIILEAWYWHKKGRTDIYDFKETLASITTGAMYKLCDGVLIAVVISGLYDFVYGWGFQYIPDDGIFSILLIFFTVDFVFYWYHRGMHKVRWLWSGHVTHHSSTRMNFSTALRQNFLYDLNFAWLIW
;
A
#
# COMPACT_ATOMS: atom_id res chain seq x y z
N MET A 1 19.07 -2.67 -14.07
CA MET A 1 19.57 -3.30 -12.83
C MET A 1 19.67 -2.31 -11.67
N GLN A 2 20.24 -1.12 -11.86
CA GLN A 2 20.31 -0.10 -10.81
C GLN A 2 18.94 0.35 -10.30
N ASP A 3 17.97 0.59 -11.20
CA ASP A 3 16.61 1.02 -10.79
C ASP A 3 15.89 -0.03 -9.93
N LEU A 4 16.07 -1.31 -10.27
CA LEU A 4 15.54 -2.42 -9.47
C LEU A 4 16.18 -2.44 -8.07
N LEU A 5 17.51 -2.26 -7.99
CA LEU A 5 18.21 -2.20 -6.70
C LEU A 5 17.78 -0.99 -5.87
N HIS A 6 17.54 0.16 -6.51
CA HIS A 6 17.01 1.36 -5.84
C HIS A 6 15.58 1.12 -5.32
N ALA A 7 14.70 0.52 -6.13
CA ALA A 7 13.33 0.22 -5.72
C ALA A 7 13.30 -0.78 -4.55
N ILE A 8 14.08 -1.87 -4.63
CA ILE A 8 14.20 -2.85 -3.55
C ILE A 8 14.78 -2.19 -2.29
N GLY A 9 15.83 -1.37 -2.45
CA GLY A 9 16.44 -0.62 -1.36
C GLY A 9 15.43 0.29 -0.66
N PHE A 10 14.66 1.07 -1.43
CA PHE A 10 13.60 1.93 -0.91
C PHE A 10 12.55 1.14 -0.11
N ILE A 11 12.03 0.05 -0.68
CA ILE A 11 11.02 -0.80 -0.02
C ILE A 11 11.56 -1.38 1.30
N ILE A 12 12.79 -1.89 1.29
CA ILE A 12 13.41 -2.47 2.49
C ILE A 12 13.63 -1.38 3.55
N THR A 13 14.21 -0.24 3.17
CA THR A 13 14.51 0.86 4.11
C THR A 13 13.23 1.38 4.77
N PHE A 14 12.23 1.76 3.98
CA PHE A 14 10.98 2.29 4.54
C PHE A 14 10.14 1.21 5.23
N GLY A 15 10.21 -0.04 4.77
CA GLY A 15 9.61 -1.17 5.46
C GLY A 15 10.19 -1.37 6.86
N MET A 16 11.52 -1.32 7.00
CA MET A 16 12.18 -1.39 8.32
C MET A 16 11.83 -0.21 9.22
N VAL A 17 11.78 1.01 8.67
CA VAL A 17 11.33 2.19 9.41
C VAL A 17 9.91 2.00 9.94
N PHE A 18 8.99 1.51 9.11
CA PHE A 18 7.61 1.30 9.51
C PHE A 18 7.45 0.19 10.56
N VAL A 19 8.20 -0.91 10.44
CA VAL A 19 8.27 -1.95 11.49
C VAL A 19 8.81 -1.36 12.80
N GLY A 20 9.81 -0.48 12.73
CA GLY A 20 10.29 0.27 13.89
C GLY A 20 9.18 1.09 14.57
N ILE A 21 8.37 1.80 13.78
CA ILE A 21 7.22 2.58 14.29
C ILE A 21 6.18 1.66 14.97
N ILE A 22 5.88 0.49 14.39
CA ILE A 22 4.98 -0.50 14.99
C ILE A 22 5.52 -0.96 16.36
N ILE A 23 6.81 -1.26 16.45
CA ILE A 23 7.45 -1.69 17.71
C ILE A 23 7.40 -0.56 18.75
N LEU A 24 7.67 0.68 18.34
CA LEU A 24 7.60 1.84 19.22
C LEU A 24 6.18 2.10 19.74
N GLU A 25 5.16 1.97 18.88
CA GLU A 25 3.75 2.08 19.29
C GLU A 25 3.38 0.96 20.27
N ALA A 26 3.76 -0.29 19.99
CA ALA A 26 3.51 -1.42 20.88
C ALA A 26 4.15 -1.21 22.26
N TRP A 27 5.40 -0.75 22.28
CA TRP A 27 6.12 -0.43 23.51
C TRP A 27 5.46 0.72 24.29
N TYR A 28 5.01 1.76 23.59
CA TYR A 28 4.29 2.89 24.20
C TYR A 28 3.02 2.42 24.92
N TRP A 29 2.20 1.59 24.27
CA TRP A 29 0.95 1.09 24.87
C TRP A 29 1.21 0.11 26.01
N HIS A 30 2.23 -0.75 25.88
CA HIS A 30 2.67 -1.61 26.96
C HIS A 30 3.06 -0.82 28.21
N LYS A 31 3.82 0.27 28.05
CA LYS A 31 4.17 1.17 29.17
C LYS A 31 2.96 1.87 29.80
N LYS A 32 1.88 2.07 29.04
CA LYS A 32 0.60 2.60 29.54
C LYS A 32 -0.30 1.53 30.18
N GLY A 33 0.18 0.29 30.31
CA GLY A 33 -0.60 -0.83 30.86
C GLY A 33 -1.67 -1.35 29.91
N ARG A 34 -1.69 -0.90 28.65
CA ARG A 34 -2.63 -1.36 27.61
C ARG A 34 -2.00 -2.46 26.77
N THR A 35 -1.83 -3.62 27.38
CA THR A 35 -1.23 -4.80 26.74
C THR A 35 -2.18 -5.51 25.77
N ASP A 36 -3.43 -5.07 25.70
CA ASP A 36 -4.47 -5.57 24.79
C ASP A 36 -4.41 -4.92 23.39
N ILE A 37 -3.68 -3.82 23.18
CA ILE A 37 -3.66 -3.15 21.87
C ILE A 37 -3.01 -4.02 20.78
N TYR A 38 -1.96 -4.74 21.15
CA TYR A 38 -1.24 -5.64 20.25
C TYR A 38 -1.48 -7.08 20.65
N ASP A 39 -2.09 -7.83 19.73
CA ASP A 39 -2.14 -9.28 19.81
C ASP A 39 -1.18 -9.86 18.77
N PHE A 40 -0.39 -10.86 19.18
CA PHE A 40 0.63 -11.45 18.32
C PHE A 40 0.03 -12.10 17.07
N LYS A 41 -1.11 -12.81 17.21
CA LYS A 41 -1.76 -13.50 16.08
C LYS A 41 -2.36 -12.48 15.11
N GLU A 42 -2.98 -11.41 15.61
CA GLU A 42 -3.50 -10.33 14.75
C GLU A 42 -2.39 -9.56 14.03
N THR A 43 -1.29 -9.29 14.73
CA THR A 43 -0.12 -8.61 14.15
C THR A 43 0.50 -9.47 13.06
N LEU A 44 0.70 -10.76 13.34
CA LEU A 44 1.22 -11.71 12.38
C LEU A 44 0.30 -11.85 11.16
N ALA A 45 -1.01 -11.98 11.37
CA ALA A 45 -1.98 -12.02 10.28
C ALA A 45 -1.92 -10.76 9.40
N SER A 46 -1.78 -9.58 10.01
CA SER A 46 -1.68 -8.31 9.27
C SER A 46 -0.39 -8.23 8.46
N ILE A 47 0.75 -8.59 9.05
CA ILE A 47 2.04 -8.62 8.35
C ILE A 47 2.04 -9.65 7.21
N THR A 48 1.54 -10.87 7.45
CA THR A 48 1.53 -11.94 6.46
C THR A 48 0.61 -11.61 5.27
N THR A 49 -0.57 -11.06 5.53
CA THR A 49 -1.50 -10.65 4.46
C THR A 49 -0.92 -9.48 3.65
N GLY A 50 -0.29 -8.50 4.30
CA GLY A 50 0.46 -7.44 3.64
C GLY A 50 1.63 -7.93 2.78
N ALA A 51 2.41 -8.88 3.30
CA ALA A 51 3.50 -9.50 2.55
C ALA A 51 2.98 -10.26 1.33
N MET A 52 1.89 -11.02 1.47
CA MET A 52 1.24 -11.72 0.37
C MET A 52 0.79 -10.74 -0.72
N TYR A 53 0.10 -9.66 -0.34
CA TYR A 53 -0.27 -8.58 -1.25
C TYR A 53 0.97 -8.03 -1.98
N LYS A 54 2.04 -7.68 -1.27
CA LYS A 54 3.24 -7.11 -1.91
C LYS A 54 3.99 -8.07 -2.84
N LEU A 55 3.96 -9.37 -2.57
CA LEU A 55 4.50 -10.37 -3.49
C LEU A 55 3.66 -10.45 -4.77
N CYS A 56 2.33 -10.46 -4.65
CA CYS A 56 1.42 -10.45 -5.80
C CYS A 56 1.54 -9.17 -6.63
N ASP A 57 1.57 -8.01 -5.97
CA ASP A 57 1.78 -6.68 -6.56
C ASP A 57 3.08 -6.66 -7.39
N GLY A 58 4.19 -7.12 -6.80
CA GLY A 58 5.48 -7.20 -7.50
C GLY A 58 5.45 -8.08 -8.75
N VAL A 59 4.76 -9.22 -8.71
CA VAL A 59 4.58 -10.09 -9.90
C VAL A 59 3.70 -9.41 -10.95
N LEU A 60 2.58 -8.80 -10.54
CA LEU A 60 1.69 -8.09 -11.46
C LEU A 60 2.40 -6.92 -12.13
N ILE A 61 3.21 -6.18 -11.38
CA ILE A 61 4.05 -5.10 -11.91
C ILE A 61 4.98 -5.64 -12.99
N ALA A 62 5.75 -6.68 -12.67
CA ALA A 62 6.75 -7.24 -13.57
C ALA A 62 6.15 -7.83 -14.87
N VAL A 63 4.98 -8.46 -14.79
CA VAL A 63 4.39 -9.22 -15.91
C VAL A 63 3.39 -8.41 -16.72
N VAL A 64 2.54 -7.60 -16.06
CA VAL A 64 1.39 -6.93 -16.70
C VAL A 64 1.62 -5.43 -16.79
N ILE A 65 1.90 -4.77 -15.67
CA ILE A 65 1.92 -3.30 -15.63
C ILE A 65 3.11 -2.76 -16.42
N SER A 66 4.30 -3.36 -16.33
CA SER A 66 5.46 -2.95 -17.13
C SER A 66 5.19 -3.05 -18.64
N GLY A 67 4.56 -4.13 -19.09
CA GLY A 67 4.22 -4.30 -20.51
C GLY A 67 3.16 -3.29 -20.99
N LEU A 68 2.15 -3.03 -20.16
CA LEU A 68 1.15 -1.99 -20.45
C LEU A 68 1.80 -0.59 -20.49
N TYR A 69 2.69 -0.30 -19.54
CA TYR A 69 3.44 0.95 -19.51
C TYR A 69 4.26 1.13 -20.80
N ASP A 70 5.05 0.14 -21.20
CA ASP A 70 5.85 0.19 -22.43
C ASP A 70 4.97 0.37 -23.68
N PHE A 71 3.83 -0.31 -23.71
CA PHE A 71 2.84 -0.15 -24.79
C PHE A 71 2.34 1.29 -24.86
N VAL A 72 1.84 1.86 -23.77
CA VAL A 72 1.30 3.24 -23.71
C VAL A 72 2.40 4.26 -23.99
N TYR A 73 3.61 4.03 -23.49
CA TYR A 73 4.78 4.86 -23.76
C TYR A 73 5.07 4.97 -25.26
N GLY A 74 4.91 3.88 -26.02
CA GLY A 74 5.07 3.88 -27.47
C GLY A 74 4.13 4.85 -28.23
N TRP A 75 3.00 5.25 -27.64
CA TRP A 75 2.02 6.16 -28.25
C TRP A 75 2.29 7.65 -27.99
N GLY A 76 3.32 7.99 -27.22
CA GLY A 76 3.64 9.39 -26.92
C GLY A 76 2.84 10.00 -25.77
N PHE A 77 2.15 9.19 -24.96
CA PHE A 77 1.41 9.65 -23.77
C PHE A 77 2.30 9.78 -22.54
N GLN A 78 3.41 10.52 -22.65
CA GLN A 78 4.27 10.84 -21.50
C GLN A 78 3.95 12.21 -20.93
N TYR A 79 3.78 12.29 -19.61
CA TYR A 79 3.83 13.55 -18.87
C TYR A 79 5.06 13.51 -17.97
N ILE A 80 5.96 14.48 -18.15
CA ILE A 80 7.18 14.62 -17.34
C ILE A 80 7.02 15.93 -16.55
N PRO A 81 6.55 15.86 -15.28
CA PRO A 81 6.48 17.04 -14.44
C PRO A 81 7.89 17.53 -14.07
N ASP A 82 8.03 18.83 -13.82
CA ASP A 82 9.18 19.38 -13.11
C ASP A 82 9.16 18.94 -11.64
N ASP A 83 10.30 18.98 -10.97
CA ASP A 83 10.47 18.64 -9.56
C ASP A 83 10.17 19.81 -8.60
N GLY A 84 9.47 20.85 -9.09
CA GLY A 84 9.11 22.03 -8.32
C GLY A 84 8.02 21.79 -7.29
N ILE A 85 7.93 22.71 -6.32
CA ILE A 85 6.95 22.64 -5.23
C ILE A 85 5.51 22.55 -5.73
N PHE A 86 5.20 23.17 -6.87
CA PHE A 86 3.86 23.11 -7.46
C PHE A 86 3.52 21.70 -7.93
N SER A 87 4.44 21.02 -8.60
CA SER A 87 4.27 19.63 -9.03
C SER A 87 4.11 18.68 -7.85
N ILE A 88 4.85 18.89 -6.76
CA ILE A 88 4.68 18.15 -5.50
C ILE A 88 3.29 18.36 -4.89
N LEU A 89 2.82 19.62 -4.81
CA LEU A 89 1.49 19.91 -4.28
C LEU A 89 0.39 19.32 -5.17
N LEU A 90 0.55 19.44 -6.48
CA LEU A 90 -0.40 18.91 -7.45
C LEU A 90 -0.52 17.39 -7.32
N ILE A 91 0.58 16.65 -7.27
CA ILE A 91 0.53 15.19 -7.11
C ILE A 91 -0.04 14.80 -5.75
N PHE A 92 0.31 15.50 -4.66
CA PHE A 92 -0.23 15.24 -3.33
C PHE A 92 -1.76 15.34 -3.31
N PHE A 93 -2.32 16.45 -3.79
CA PHE A 93 -3.78 16.64 -3.81
C PHE A 93 -4.48 15.72 -4.81
N THR A 94 -3.86 15.45 -5.96
CA THR A 94 -4.44 14.55 -6.97
C THR A 94 -4.54 13.14 -6.41
N VAL A 95 -3.46 12.63 -5.81
CA VAL A 95 -3.43 11.30 -5.20
C VAL A 95 -4.44 11.18 -4.06
N ASP A 96 -4.50 12.16 -3.16
CA ASP A 96 -5.47 12.14 -2.05
C ASP A 96 -6.93 12.14 -2.56
N PHE A 97 -7.24 13.01 -3.53
CA PHE A 97 -8.58 13.10 -4.11
C PHE A 97 -8.98 11.80 -4.83
N VAL A 98 -8.09 11.27 -5.66
CA VAL A 98 -8.34 10.05 -6.43
C VAL A 98 -8.47 8.85 -5.47
N PHE A 99 -7.61 8.77 -4.45
CA PHE A 99 -7.69 7.73 -3.44
C PHE A 99 -8.98 7.80 -2.63
N TYR A 100 -9.45 8.99 -2.26
CA TYR A 100 -10.73 9.16 -1.57
C TYR A 100 -11.89 8.51 -2.33
N TRP A 101 -11.99 8.76 -3.64
CA TRP A 101 -13.04 8.17 -4.47
C TRP A 101 -12.87 6.67 -4.63
N TYR A 102 -11.64 6.20 -4.82
CA TYR A 102 -11.36 4.77 -4.86
C TYR A 102 -11.77 4.07 -3.56
N HIS A 103 -11.38 4.64 -2.40
CA HIS A 103 -11.73 4.14 -1.08
C HIS A 103 -13.24 4.16 -0.85
N ARG A 104 -13.93 5.23 -1.24
CA ARG A 104 -15.40 5.26 -1.22
C ARG A 104 -15.98 4.15 -2.10
N GLY A 105 -15.41 3.90 -3.28
CA GLY A 105 -15.76 2.78 -4.16
C GLY A 105 -15.59 1.42 -3.48
N MET A 106 -14.49 1.21 -2.75
CA MET A 106 -14.24 0.01 -1.96
C MET A 106 -15.33 -0.26 -0.90
N HIS A 107 -15.98 0.78 -0.39
CA HIS A 107 -17.10 0.67 0.54
C HIS A 107 -18.49 0.58 -0.11
N LYS A 108 -18.58 0.74 -1.43
CA LYS A 108 -19.87 0.84 -2.15
C LYS A 108 -20.04 -0.20 -3.26
N VAL A 109 -18.97 -0.77 -3.79
CA VAL A 109 -18.98 -1.73 -4.90
C VAL A 109 -18.49 -3.09 -4.41
N ARG A 110 -19.27 -4.15 -4.63
CA ARG A 110 -18.98 -5.51 -4.12
C ARG A 110 -17.63 -6.07 -4.55
N TRP A 111 -17.24 -5.83 -5.80
CA TRP A 111 -15.93 -6.26 -6.34
C TRP A 111 -14.79 -5.57 -5.59
N LEU A 112 -14.85 -4.24 -5.44
CA LEU A 112 -13.84 -3.47 -4.71
C LEU A 112 -13.81 -3.80 -3.21
N TRP A 113 -14.97 -4.04 -2.61
CA TRP A 113 -15.08 -4.51 -1.23
C TRP A 113 -14.39 -5.86 -0.99
N SER A 114 -14.38 -6.75 -1.98
CA SER A 114 -13.74 -8.07 -1.84
C SER A 114 -12.24 -7.99 -1.55
N GLY A 115 -11.56 -6.96 -2.05
CA GLY A 115 -10.17 -6.67 -1.70
C GLY A 115 -10.02 -5.88 -0.39
N HIS A 116 -11.03 -5.07 -0.03
CA HIS A 116 -10.95 -4.15 1.11
C HIS A 116 -11.42 -4.75 2.44
N VAL A 117 -12.31 -5.74 2.43
CA VAL A 117 -12.88 -6.35 3.64
C VAL A 117 -11.82 -6.90 4.59
N THR A 118 -10.71 -7.43 4.05
CA THR A 118 -9.60 -7.96 4.85
C THR A 118 -8.98 -6.87 5.74
N HIS A 119 -8.86 -5.64 5.22
CA HIS A 119 -8.37 -4.49 5.99
C HIS A 119 -9.29 -4.18 7.18
N HIS A 120 -10.61 -4.20 6.96
CA HIS A 120 -11.64 -3.97 7.98
C HIS A 120 -11.88 -5.17 8.92
N SER A 121 -11.23 -6.30 8.68
CA SER A 121 -11.48 -7.49 9.49
C SER A 121 -10.69 -7.49 10.81
N SER A 122 -9.79 -6.54 11.03
CA SER A 122 -9.09 -6.41 12.31
C SER A 122 -10.05 -5.86 13.37
N THR A 123 -10.11 -6.52 14.52
CA THR A 123 -10.87 -6.03 15.68
C THR A 123 -10.08 -5.07 16.56
N ARG A 124 -8.78 -4.89 16.26
CA ARG A 124 -7.87 -4.01 16.99
C ARG A 124 -7.36 -2.92 16.05
N MET A 125 -7.39 -1.67 16.51
CA MET A 125 -6.85 -0.53 15.78
C MET A 125 -5.44 -0.22 16.29
N ASN A 126 -4.43 -0.56 15.50
CA ASN A 126 -3.03 -0.23 15.73
C ASN A 126 -2.27 -0.16 14.39
N PHE A 127 -1.00 0.24 14.37
CA PHE A 127 -0.25 0.42 13.13
C PHE A 127 0.00 -0.87 12.34
N SER A 128 -0.06 -2.05 12.96
CA SER A 128 0.04 -3.31 12.20
C SER A 128 -1.15 -3.52 11.28
N THR A 129 -2.34 -3.01 11.63
CA THR A 129 -3.55 -3.08 10.80
C THR A 129 -3.38 -2.39 9.45
N ALA A 130 -2.49 -1.40 9.34
CA ALA A 130 -2.17 -0.77 8.05
C ALA A 130 -1.59 -1.77 7.03
N LEU A 131 -0.87 -2.78 7.52
CA LEU A 131 -0.30 -3.85 6.69
C LEU A 131 -1.33 -4.90 6.28
N ARG A 132 -2.53 -4.90 6.88
CA ARG A 132 -3.56 -5.91 6.61
C ARG A 132 -4.20 -5.67 5.24
N GLN A 133 -3.60 -6.22 4.20
CA GLN A 133 -4.01 -6.04 2.81
C GLN A 133 -4.34 -7.38 2.17
N ASN A 134 -5.28 -7.39 1.21
CA ASN A 134 -5.62 -8.57 0.42
C ASN A 134 -4.90 -8.53 -0.93
N PHE A 135 -4.36 -9.64 -1.40
CA PHE A 135 -3.76 -9.72 -2.74
C PHE A 135 -4.78 -9.43 -3.87
N LEU A 136 -6.09 -9.56 -3.62
CA LEU A 136 -7.13 -9.17 -4.58
C LEU A 136 -7.10 -7.68 -4.93
N TYR A 137 -6.42 -6.83 -4.15
CA TYR A 137 -6.18 -5.44 -4.52
C TYR A 137 -5.56 -5.29 -5.91
N ASP A 138 -4.64 -6.18 -6.26
CA ASP A 138 -3.92 -6.17 -7.54
C ASP A 138 -4.87 -6.48 -8.72
N LEU A 139 -5.93 -7.25 -8.46
CA LEU A 139 -6.93 -7.64 -9.46
C LEU A 139 -8.10 -6.65 -9.56
N ASN A 140 -8.22 -5.72 -8.60
CA ASN A 140 -9.29 -4.73 -8.55
C ASN A 140 -9.03 -3.48 -9.40
N PHE A 141 -8.03 -3.54 -10.28
CA PHE A 141 -7.56 -2.41 -11.10
C PHE A 141 -7.07 -1.21 -10.27
N ALA A 142 -6.68 -1.44 -9.01
CA ALA A 142 -6.12 -0.40 -8.16
C ALA A 142 -4.92 0.27 -8.84
N TRP A 143 -4.09 -0.50 -9.54
CA TRP A 143 -2.92 -0.03 -10.28
C TRP A 143 -3.23 0.93 -11.46
N LEU A 144 -4.49 1.11 -11.88
CA LEU A 144 -4.87 2.18 -12.82
C LEU A 144 -4.97 3.56 -12.14
N ILE A 145 -4.99 3.55 -10.81
CA ILE A 145 -5.27 4.71 -9.97
C ILE A 145 -3.96 5.24 -9.36
N TRP A 146 -2.88 4.45 -9.40
CA TRP A 146 -1.58 4.71 -8.80
C TRP A 146 -0.47 4.76 -9.85
#